data_AF-W1F787-F1
#
_entry.id   AF-W1F787-F1
#
_cell.length_a   1.000
_cell.length_b   1.000
_cell.length_c   1.000
_cell.angle_alpha   90.00
_cell.angle_beta   90.00
_cell.angle_gamma   90.00
#
_symmetry.space_group_name_H-M   'P 1'
#
loop_
_entity.id
_entity.type
_entity.pdbx_description
1 polymer ?
#
loop_
_entity_poly.entity_id
_entity_poly.type
_entity_poly.pdbx_seq_one_letter_code
_entity_poly.pdbx_strand_id
1 'polypeptide(L)'
;MWPDNRIARDAHYLYRYDRYGRLTEKTDLIPEGGIRTDDERTHRYHYDSQHRLVHYTRTQYAEPLVESRYLYDPLGRRVAKRVWL
;
A
#
# COMPACT_ATOMS: atom_id res chain seq x y z
N MET A 1 -1.64 26.53 9.20
CA MET A 1 -1.25 25.13 9.51
C MET A 1 -2.25 24.22 8.83
N TRP A 2 -1.87 23.45 7.83
CA TRP A 2 -2.78 22.46 7.23
C TRP A 2 -2.98 21.30 8.21
N PRO A 3 -4.23 20.86 8.46
CA PRO A 3 -4.46 19.68 9.26
C PRO A 3 -3.95 18.47 8.47
N ASP A 4 -2.88 17.85 8.97
CA ASP A 4 -2.21 16.67 8.43
C ASP A 4 -1.50 16.90 7.07
N ASN A 5 -0.17 16.98 7.07
CA ASN A 5 0.67 17.21 5.87
C ASN A 5 0.84 15.94 5.00
N ARG A 6 -0.21 15.12 4.92
CA ARG A 6 -0.23 13.83 4.22
C ARG A 6 -1.09 13.95 2.96
N ILE A 7 -0.56 13.48 1.84
CA ILE A 7 -1.27 13.49 0.55
C ILE A 7 -2.35 12.40 0.60
N ALA A 8 -3.62 12.78 0.73
CA ALA A 8 -4.73 11.81 0.68
C ALA A 8 -5.14 11.44 -0.76
N ARG A 9 -4.83 12.30 -1.74
CA ARG A 9 -5.20 12.15 -3.15
C ARG A 9 -4.26 12.92 -4.05
N ASP A 10 -3.95 12.37 -5.22
CA ASP A 10 -3.35 13.11 -6.34
C ASP A 10 -4.17 12.90 -7.64
N ALA A 11 -3.60 13.19 -8.81
CA ALA A 11 -4.29 13.05 -10.10
C ALA A 11 -4.62 11.59 -10.46
N HIS A 12 -3.93 10.62 -9.87
CA HIS A 12 -3.98 9.21 -10.25
C HIS A 12 -4.36 8.30 -9.09
N TYR A 13 -4.18 8.72 -7.83
CA TYR A 13 -4.27 7.82 -6.69
C TYR A 13 -4.98 8.43 -5.49
N LEU A 14 -5.58 7.53 -4.70
CA LEU A 14 -6.02 7.75 -3.34
C LEU A 14 -5.06 7.04 -2.38
N TYR A 15 -4.81 7.67 -1.23
CA TYR A 15 -3.91 7.17 -0.21
C TYR A 15 -4.59 7.14 1.16
N ARG A 16 -4.42 6.03 1.87
CA ARG A 16 -4.88 5.90 3.27
C ARG A 16 -3.70 5.64 4.18
N TYR A 17 -3.76 6.22 5.37
CA TYR A 17 -2.73 6.12 6.39
C TYR A 17 -3.31 5.59 7.69
N ASP A 18 -2.49 4.90 8.46
CA ASP A 18 -2.83 4.56 9.84
C ASP A 18 -2.59 5.74 10.81
N ARG A 19 -2.92 5.55 12.09
CA ARG A 19 -2.73 6.55 13.15
C ARG A 19 -1.27 7.02 13.33
N TYR A 20 -0.31 6.25 12.84
CA TYR A 20 1.13 6.58 12.89
C TYR A 20 1.60 7.27 11.60
N GLY A 21 0.71 7.47 10.63
CA GLY A 21 1.02 8.11 9.36
C GLY A 21 1.70 7.19 8.34
N ARG A 22 1.64 5.87 8.53
CA ARG A 22 2.19 4.90 7.56
C ARG A 22 1.15 4.61 6.49
N LEU A 23 1.56 4.59 5.23
CA LEU A 23 0.68 4.28 4.10
C LEU A 23 0.16 2.85 4.23
N THR A 24 -1.15 2.64 4.35
CA THR A 24 -1.76 1.31 4.46
C THR A 24 -2.43 0.88 3.16
N GLU A 25 -2.91 1.83 2.35
CA GLU A 25 -3.58 1.55 1.10
C GLU A 25 -3.26 2.62 0.06
N LYS A 26 -3.00 2.19 -1.18
CA LYS A 26 -2.91 3.04 -2.37
C LYS A 26 -3.78 2.43 -3.47
N THR A 27 -4.76 3.17 -3.96
CA THR A 27 -5.68 2.72 -5.03
C THR A 27 -5.70 3.74 -6.15
N ASP A 28 -5.95 3.31 -7.38
CA ASP A 28 -6.22 4.24 -8.46
C ASP A 28 -7.42 5.14 -8.12
N LEU A 29 -7.32 6.41 -8.52
CA LEU A 29 -8.37 7.39 -8.43
C LEU A 29 -9.25 7.26 -9.67
N ILE A 30 -10.50 6.82 -9.47
CA ILE A 30 -11.49 6.75 -10.54
C ILE A 30 -12.36 8.01 -10.45
N PRO A 31 -12.38 8.88 -11.48
CA PRO A 31 -13.28 10.03 -11.52
C PRO A 31 -14.74 9.58 -11.44
N GLU A 32 -15.62 10.41 -10.87
CA GLU A 32 -17.06 10.15 -10.91
C GLU A 32 -17.54 10.03 -12.36
N GLY A 33 -18.29 8.96 -12.66
CA GLY A 33 -18.70 8.62 -14.03
C GLY A 33 -17.60 7.99 -14.90
N GLY A 34 -16.40 7.80 -14.36
CA GLY A 34 -15.32 7.06 -15.01
C GLY A 34 -15.59 5.56 -15.02
N ILE A 35 -15.26 4.92 -16.14
CA ILE A 35 -15.32 3.45 -16.25
C ILE A 35 -14.12 2.88 -15.50
N ARG A 36 -14.36 1.88 -14.62
CA ARG A 36 -13.28 1.10 -14.02
C ARG A 36 -12.57 0.37 -15.15
N THR A 37 -11.34 0.78 -15.46
CA THR A 37 -10.52 0.07 -16.45
C THR A 37 -10.00 -1.23 -15.84
N ASP A 38 -9.71 -2.20 -16.71
CA ASP A 38 -9.16 -3.50 -16.30
C ASP A 38 -7.85 -3.41 -15.52
N ASP A 39 -7.18 -2.26 -15.53
CA ASP A 39 -5.92 -2.01 -14.86
C ASP A 39 -6.01 -1.47 -13.42
N GLU A 40 -7.21 -1.28 -12.86
CA GLU A 40 -7.35 -0.78 -11.48
C GLU A 40 -6.67 -1.72 -10.47
N ARG A 41 -5.76 -1.15 -9.68
CA ARG A 41 -4.96 -1.88 -8.70
C ARG A 41 -5.18 -1.33 -7.30
N THR A 42 -5.35 -2.24 -6.37
CA THR A 42 -5.31 -1.95 -4.94
C THR A 42 -3.99 -2.44 -4.36
N HIS A 43 -3.24 -1.53 -3.76
CA HIS A 43 -2.01 -1.82 -3.04
C HIS A 43 -2.29 -1.79 -1.54
N ARG A 44 -1.99 -2.86 -0.83
CA ARG A 44 -2.12 -2.96 0.64
C ARG A 44 -0.76 -3.14 1.28
N TYR A 45 -0.53 -2.41 2.36
CA TYR A 45 0.73 -2.39 3.11
C TYR A 45 0.47 -2.70 4.58
N HIS A 46 1.20 -3.67 5.12
CA HIS A 46 1.07 -4.10 6.51
C HIS A 46 2.42 -4.02 7.23
N TYR A 47 2.34 -3.51 8.45
CA TYR A 47 3.51 -3.23 9.28
C TYR A 47 3.46 -4.02 10.57
N ASP A 48 4.64 -4.37 11.09
CA ASP A 48 4.76 -4.88 12.45
C ASP A 48 4.70 -3.74 13.51
N SER A 49 4.82 -4.11 14.78
CA SER A 49 4.85 -3.20 15.91
C SER A 49 6.08 -2.29 15.94
N GLN A 50 7.14 -2.64 15.21
CA GLN A 50 8.36 -1.82 15.05
C GLN A 50 8.27 -0.90 13.83
N HIS A 51 7.09 -0.78 13.22
CA HIS A 51 6.85 0.06 12.05
C HIS A 51 7.61 -0.35 10.78
N ARG A 52 7.93 -1.64 10.65
CA ARG A 52 8.57 -2.20 9.46
C ARG A 52 7.53 -2.85 8.55
N LEU A 53 7.61 -2.61 7.25
CA LEU A 53 6.72 -3.23 6.26
C LEU A 53 7.03 -4.73 6.20
N VAL A 54 6.11 -5.58 6.63
CA VAL A 54 6.29 -7.05 6.67
C VAL A 54 5.50 -7.77 5.59
N HIS A 55 4.44 -7.15 5.08
CA HIS A 55 3.59 -7.74 4.06
C HIS A 55 3.03 -6.68 3.11
N TYR A 56 3.06 -7.01 1.82
CA TYR A 56 2.51 -6.19 0.75
C TYR A 56 1.68 -7.08 -0.17
N THR A 57 0.51 -6.59 -0.56
CA THR A 57 -0.36 -7.24 -1.55
C THR A 57 -0.73 -6.23 -2.62
N ARG A 58 -0.69 -6.64 -3.87
CA ARG A 58 -1.27 -5.90 -4.99
C ARG A 58 -2.34 -6.76 -5.63
N THR A 59 -3.57 -6.28 -5.65
CA THR A 59 -4.70 -6.95 -6.29
C THR A 59 -5.20 -6.16 -7.48
N GLN A 60 -5.72 -6.85 -8.48
CA GLN A 60 -6.55 -6.30 -9.55
C GLN A 60 -7.86 -7.06 -9.51
N TYR A 61 -9.00 -6.35 -9.47
CA TYR A 61 -10.31 -6.98 -9.27
C TYR A 61 -10.39 -7.94 -8.07
N ALA A 62 -9.77 -7.56 -6.96
CA ALA A 62 -9.63 -8.38 -5.75
C ALA A 62 -8.80 -9.68 -5.92
N GLU A 63 -8.34 -10.01 -7.11
CA GLU A 63 -7.40 -11.10 -7.37
C GLU A 63 -5.96 -10.64 -7.10
N PRO A 64 -5.18 -11.36 -6.28
CA PRO A 64 -3.77 -11.05 -6.07
C PRO A 64 -2.99 -11.20 -7.38
N LEU A 65 -2.31 -10.13 -7.76
CA LEU A 65 -1.31 -10.13 -8.83
C LEU A 65 0.09 -10.35 -8.27
N VAL A 66 0.32 -9.84 -7.05
CA VAL A 66 1.60 -9.94 -6.35
C VAL A 66 1.35 -9.96 -4.85
N GLU A 67 1.97 -10.91 -4.16
CA GLU A 67 2.20 -10.84 -2.71
C GLU A 67 3.70 -10.72 -2.43
N SER A 68 4.08 -9.99 -1.38
CA SER A 68 5.46 -9.94 -0.90
C SER A 68 5.54 -9.93 0.62
N ARG A 69 6.49 -10.69 1.17
CA ARG A 69 6.83 -10.72 2.59
C ARG A 69 8.27 -10.28 2.78
N TYR A 70 8.51 -9.50 3.83
CA TYR A 70 9.82 -8.96 4.15
C TYR A 70 10.23 -9.40 5.54
N LEU A 71 11.48 -9.85 5.68
CA LEU A 71 12.06 -10.25 6.95
C LEU A 71 13.16 -9.28 7.36
N TYR A 72 13.24 -9.03 8.65
CA TYR A 72 14.19 -8.11 9.26
C TYR A 72 14.95 -8.82 10.38
N ASP A 73 16.22 -8.46 10.55
CA ASP A 73 16.99 -8.87 11.72
C ASP A 73 16.64 -8.00 12.96
N PRO A 74 17.19 -8.31 14.15
CA PRO A 74 16.94 -7.52 15.37
C PRO A 74 17.41 -6.07 15.29
N LEU A 75 18.38 -5.76 14.44
CA LEU A 75 18.87 -4.39 14.21
C LEU A 75 17.98 -3.61 13.23
N GLY A 76 16.92 -4.24 12.70
CA GLY A 76 15.98 -3.61 11.78
C GLY A 76 16.44 -3.62 10.32
N ARG A 77 17.54 -4.31 9.98
CA ARG A 77 18.00 -4.43 8.59
C ARG A 77 17.13 -5.47 7.88
N ARG A 78 16.68 -5.15 6.66
CA ARG A 78 15.94 -6.10 5.83
C ARG A 78 16.89 -7.19 5.32
N VAL A 79 16.64 -8.43 5.68
CA VAL A 79 17.50 -9.59 5.33
C VAL A 79 16.90 -10.49 4.26
N ALA A 80 15.59 -10.43 4.02
CA ALA A 80 14.96 -11.20 2.95
C ALA A 80 13.72 -10.50 2.38
N LYS A 81 13.40 -10.87 1.13
CA LYS A 81 12.14 -10.58 0.45
C LYS A 81 11.69 -11.86 -0.26
N ARG A 82 10.47 -12.31 0.03
CA ARG A 82 9.82 -13.39 -0.72
C ARG A 82 8.66 -12.81 -1.50
N VAL A 83 8.50 -13.22 -2.76
CA VAL A 83 7.50 -12.71 -3.70
C VAL A 83 6.72 -13.88 -4.28
N TRP A 84 5.40 -13.73 -4.38
CA TRP A 84 4.49 -14.66 -5.02
C TRP A 84 3.61 -13.93 -6.03
N LEU A 85 3.01 -14.71 -6.93
CA LEU A 85 1.95 -14.29 -7.83
C LEU A 85 0.61 -14.47 -7.11
#